data_AF-A0A3D4D795-F1
#
_entry.id   AF-A0A3D4D795-F1
#
_cell.length_a   1.000
_cell.length_b   1.000
_cell.length_c   1.000
_cell.angle_alpha   90.00
_cell.angle_beta   90.00
_cell.angle_gamma   90.00
#
_symmetry.space_group_name_H-M   'P 1'
#
loop_
_entity.id
_entity.type
_entity.pdbx_description
1 polymer ?
#
loop_
_entity_poly.entity_id
_entity_poly.type
_entity_poly.pdbx_seq_one_letter_code
_entity_poly.pdbx_strand_id
1 'polypeptide(L)'
;MNQSNQIRKTALYCRLSQDDGIEGDSNSIQNQKAILQKFAEDHHFPSPCFYVDDGFSGGTFQRPAFQQMISDMENGEIGIIVTKDLSRLGRNQLHTGLYIEERFPMFGVRYIAINDNVDTDSSESNDLMPFKNLFNEWFIRDTSRKIRAVLKAKAERGERLGTRTPYGYRKDPDTKKLIVDEEAAAIVRRIFAMCAGGSGPSQIARILKKEQILTPTMYAYTRYGITHTCLDTAHPYNWSDSAIANLLENEIYLGNTVNMKYSTKSYKDKRRVEHPREECMVFENTHPALITREVWDMVQRVRKNKRRLTKMEEQSKYSGLVFCADCGSNMVLHRAHTMSASYNHFTCRTYKKDGEACTGHYIRECVLDEIVLEDLRRVTSAAREHPEKFAAYIGSKQSTELQREIRRQEKELAAMRKRKMELDTIFKKLYEDSVLGRITTEQFQMLSGSYTEEQSRITAGIPQKESEIQCLRETVSGTDSFLDKAKRYTDITELTPELLRLFIEKIVVHEKEVKWSKHAPQTVEIYYNGIGYVGSGQQDVEEALEAPESLQTQDTEKPRQAS
;
A
#
# COMPACT_ATOMS: atom_id res chain seq x y z
N MET A 1 -60.49 -32.32 -20.24
CA MET A 1 -60.36 -31.79 -21.62
C MET A 1 -59.05 -32.31 -22.18
N ASN A 2 -59.15 -33.10 -23.26
CA ASN A 2 -58.07 -33.82 -23.92
C ASN A 2 -56.93 -32.88 -24.32
N GLN A 3 -55.73 -33.06 -23.77
CA GLN A 3 -54.52 -32.71 -24.52
C GLN A 3 -54.15 -33.93 -25.36
N SER A 4 -54.38 -33.75 -26.65
CA SER A 4 -53.90 -34.53 -27.77
C SER A 4 -52.50 -35.10 -27.52
N ASN A 5 -52.26 -36.29 -28.05
CA ASN A 5 -50.99 -37.01 -28.10
C ASN A 5 -49.93 -36.21 -28.89
N GLN A 6 -49.56 -35.03 -28.40
CA GLN A 6 -48.57 -34.14 -28.98
C GLN A 6 -47.21 -34.69 -28.57
N ILE A 7 -46.47 -35.19 -29.54
CA ILE A 7 -45.11 -35.69 -29.37
C ILE A 7 -44.26 -34.51 -28.86
N ARG A 8 -44.04 -34.45 -27.54
CA ARG A 8 -43.21 -33.40 -26.91
C ARG A 8 -41.76 -33.58 -27.36
N LYS A 9 -41.09 -32.46 -27.68
CA LYS A 9 -39.70 -32.46 -28.17
C LYS A 9 -38.72 -32.80 -27.05
N THR A 10 -37.55 -33.30 -27.45
CA THR A 10 -36.42 -33.54 -26.55
C THR A 10 -35.36 -32.47 -26.78
N ALA A 11 -35.11 -31.63 -25.78
CA ALA A 11 -34.12 -30.56 -25.86
C ALA A 11 -32.72 -31.08 -25.48
N LEU A 12 -31.78 -31.04 -26.42
CA LEU A 12 -30.37 -31.38 -26.21
C LEU A 12 -29.57 -30.10 -26.01
N TYR A 13 -29.15 -29.82 -24.78
CA TYR A 13 -28.46 -28.56 -24.45
C TYR A 13 -26.95 -28.72 -24.38
N CYS A 14 -26.24 -27.94 -25.22
CA CYS A 14 -24.78 -27.90 -25.31
C CYS A 14 -24.26 -26.52 -24.90
N ARG A 15 -23.13 -26.49 -24.17
CA ARG A 15 -22.50 -25.23 -23.76
C ARG A 15 -20.98 -25.32 -23.73
N LEU A 16 -20.30 -24.26 -24.18
CA LEU A 16 -18.86 -24.08 -24.03
C LEU A 16 -18.57 -22.78 -23.25
N SER A 17 -17.68 -22.84 -22.25
CA SER A 17 -17.26 -21.67 -21.48
C SER A 17 -16.12 -20.94 -22.19
N GLN A 18 -16.16 -19.61 -22.19
CA GLN A 18 -15.07 -18.74 -22.67
C GLN A 18 -13.75 -18.89 -21.88
N ASP A 19 -13.79 -19.46 -20.66
CA ASP A 19 -12.59 -19.70 -19.82
C ASP A 19 -11.76 -20.91 -20.28
N ASP A 20 -12.30 -21.81 -21.10
CA ASP A 20 -11.65 -23.08 -21.50
C ASP A 20 -10.91 -22.94 -22.84
N GLY A 21 -10.26 -21.79 -23.06
CA GLY A 21 -9.54 -21.44 -24.29
C GLY A 21 -8.34 -22.33 -24.58
N ILE A 22 -8.59 -23.48 -25.22
CA ILE A 22 -7.58 -24.31 -25.88
C ILE A 22 -8.04 -24.49 -27.32
N GLU A 23 -7.19 -24.10 -28.27
CA GLU A 23 -7.37 -24.18 -29.73
C GLU A 23 -7.86 -25.57 -30.19
N GLY A 24 -9.17 -25.76 -30.18
CA GLY A 24 -9.86 -27.00 -30.54
C GLY A 24 -11.39 -26.84 -30.52
N ASP A 25 -11.87 -25.60 -30.67
CA ASP A 25 -13.22 -25.13 -30.31
C ASP A 25 -14.35 -25.87 -31.04
N SER A 26 -14.12 -26.33 -32.27
CA SER A 26 -15.13 -27.07 -33.02
C SER A 26 -15.33 -28.50 -32.53
N ASN A 27 -14.28 -29.17 -32.04
CA ASN A 27 -14.33 -30.58 -31.69
C ASN A 27 -15.07 -30.83 -30.35
N SER A 28 -15.01 -29.89 -29.40
CA SER A 28 -15.62 -30.06 -28.07
C SER A 28 -17.16 -29.98 -28.10
N ILE A 29 -17.72 -29.03 -28.85
CA ILE A 29 -19.18 -28.92 -29.04
C ILE A 29 -19.68 -30.05 -29.95
N GLN A 30 -18.95 -30.39 -31.02
CA GLN A 30 -19.32 -31.52 -31.89
C GLN A 30 -19.34 -32.84 -31.11
N ASN A 31 -18.38 -33.08 -30.22
CA ASN A 31 -18.38 -34.25 -29.36
C ASN A 31 -19.56 -34.24 -28.36
N GLN A 32 -19.90 -33.08 -27.78
CA GLN A 32 -21.11 -32.95 -26.94
C GLN A 32 -22.39 -33.29 -27.72
N LYS A 33 -22.52 -32.76 -28.95
CA LYS A 33 -23.66 -33.06 -29.83
C LYS A 33 -23.74 -34.54 -30.17
N ALA A 34 -22.61 -35.17 -30.52
CA ALA A 34 -22.56 -36.59 -30.86
C ALA A 34 -22.96 -37.48 -29.67
N ILE A 35 -22.48 -37.18 -28.46
CA ILE A 35 -22.85 -37.92 -27.24
C ILE A 35 -24.35 -37.79 -26.95
N LEU A 36 -24.88 -36.57 -27.01
CA LEU A 36 -26.30 -36.29 -26.72
C LEU A 36 -27.23 -36.89 -27.78
N GLN A 37 -26.82 -36.84 -29.05
CA GLN A 37 -27.57 -37.43 -30.15
C GLN A 37 -27.66 -38.95 -30.01
N LYS A 38 -26.50 -39.60 -29.79
CA LYS A 38 -26.44 -41.05 -29.61
C LYS A 38 -27.29 -41.49 -28.43
N PHE A 39 -27.22 -40.77 -27.31
CA PHE A 39 -28.05 -41.05 -26.14
C PHE A 39 -29.55 -40.91 -26.44
N ALA A 40 -29.96 -39.91 -27.22
CA ALA A 40 -31.35 -39.74 -27.61
C ALA A 40 -31.85 -40.85 -28.56
N GLU A 41 -30.99 -41.31 -29.46
CA GLU A 41 -31.27 -42.42 -30.38
C GLU A 41 -31.37 -43.75 -29.62
N ASP A 42 -30.42 -44.05 -28.74
CA ASP A 42 -30.39 -45.28 -27.93
C ASP A 42 -31.65 -45.41 -27.04
N HIS A 43 -32.13 -44.30 -26.48
CA HIS A 43 -33.31 -44.24 -25.61
C HIS A 43 -34.63 -43.95 -26.35
N HIS A 44 -34.63 -43.86 -27.68
CA HIS A 44 -35.81 -43.61 -28.52
C HIS A 44 -36.60 -42.34 -28.16
N PHE A 45 -35.90 -41.25 -27.81
CA PHE A 45 -36.56 -40.01 -27.42
C PHE A 45 -37.18 -39.26 -28.61
N PRO A 46 -38.38 -38.68 -28.44
CA PRO A 46 -39.09 -37.99 -29.51
C PRO A 46 -38.43 -36.66 -29.91
N SER A 47 -38.27 -36.45 -31.22
CA SER A 47 -37.91 -35.17 -31.86
C SER A 47 -36.75 -34.39 -31.17
N PRO A 48 -35.50 -34.91 -31.20
CA PRO A 48 -34.36 -34.25 -30.57
C PRO A 48 -34.02 -32.91 -31.26
N CYS A 49 -33.95 -31.84 -30.48
CA CYS A 49 -33.65 -30.46 -30.91
C CYS A 49 -32.44 -29.91 -30.15
N PHE A 50 -31.46 -29.32 -30.84
CA PHE A 50 -30.26 -28.79 -30.21
C PHE A 50 -30.38 -27.32 -29.82
N TYR A 51 -30.05 -27.02 -28.56
CA TYR A 51 -29.89 -25.67 -28.04
C TYR A 51 -28.41 -25.47 -27.69
N VAL A 52 -27.75 -24.50 -28.33
CA VAL A 52 -26.29 -24.32 -28.24
C VAL A 52 -25.96 -22.90 -27.80
N ASP A 53 -25.32 -22.76 -26.64
CA ASP A 53 -24.74 -21.50 -26.17
C ASP A 53 -23.20 -21.59 -26.25
N ASP A 54 -22.62 -20.89 -27.23
CA ASP A 54 -21.17 -20.78 -27.41
C ASP A 54 -20.62 -19.50 -26.78
N GLY A 55 -19.51 -19.60 -26.05
CA GLY A 55 -18.88 -18.45 -25.38
C GLY A 55 -19.58 -17.92 -24.12
N PHE A 56 -20.62 -18.59 -23.61
CA PHE A 56 -21.36 -18.13 -22.41
C PHE A 56 -20.87 -18.78 -21.11
N SER A 57 -20.67 -17.94 -20.08
CA SER A 57 -20.26 -18.41 -18.75
C SER A 57 -21.37 -19.20 -18.04
N GLY A 58 -20.98 -20.25 -17.32
CA GLY A 58 -21.89 -21.07 -16.50
C GLY A 58 -22.50 -20.36 -15.30
N GLY A 59 -22.07 -19.12 -14.98
CA GLY A 59 -22.51 -18.36 -13.80
C GLY A 59 -23.78 -17.55 -14.02
N THR A 60 -24.15 -17.27 -15.27
CA THR A 60 -25.30 -16.43 -15.64
C THR A 60 -26.35 -17.26 -16.39
N PHE A 61 -27.63 -17.12 -16.06
CA PHE A 61 -28.76 -17.81 -16.73
C PHE A 61 -29.43 -16.96 -17.83
N GLN A 62 -29.00 -15.72 -18.03
CA GLN A 62 -29.36 -14.89 -19.18
C GLN A 62 -28.53 -15.32 -20.40
N ARG A 63 -28.90 -16.46 -21.01
CA ARG A 63 -28.26 -16.97 -22.23
C ARG A 63 -29.31 -17.17 -23.32
N PRO A 64 -29.02 -16.82 -24.58
CA PRO A 64 -30.03 -16.79 -25.64
C PRO A 64 -30.61 -18.18 -25.94
N ALA A 65 -29.80 -19.23 -26.09
CA ALA A 65 -30.32 -20.57 -26.40
C ALA A 65 -30.98 -21.22 -25.16
N PHE A 66 -30.45 -20.97 -23.96
CA PHE A 66 -31.09 -21.39 -22.72
C PHE A 66 -32.47 -20.72 -22.52
N GLN A 67 -32.59 -19.42 -22.79
CA GLN A 67 -33.87 -18.70 -22.68
C GLN A 67 -34.90 -19.18 -23.70
N GLN A 68 -34.46 -19.47 -24.93
CA GLN A 68 -35.31 -20.10 -25.94
C GLN A 68 -35.82 -21.47 -25.46
N MET A 69 -34.93 -22.33 -24.94
CA MET A 69 -35.31 -23.62 -24.36
C MET A 69 -36.32 -23.47 -23.22
N ILE A 70 -36.14 -22.50 -22.32
CA ILE A 70 -37.07 -22.25 -21.22
C ILE A 70 -38.42 -21.73 -21.73
N SER A 71 -38.44 -20.87 -22.75
CA SER A 71 -39.69 -20.39 -23.36
C SER A 71 -40.45 -21.51 -24.08
N ASP A 72 -39.73 -22.39 -24.80
CA ASP A 72 -40.32 -23.54 -25.49
C ASP A 72 -40.88 -24.59 -24.49
N MET A 73 -40.24 -24.70 -23.32
CA MET A 73 -40.74 -25.47 -22.19
C MET A 73 -42.02 -24.85 -21.61
N GLU A 74 -42.04 -23.53 -21.39
CA GLU A 74 -43.22 -22.82 -20.86
C GLU A 74 -44.43 -22.89 -21.81
N ASN A 75 -44.17 -22.96 -23.13
CA ASN A 75 -45.17 -23.20 -24.16
C ASN A 75 -45.67 -24.66 -24.23
N GLY A 76 -45.09 -25.57 -23.43
CA GLY A 76 -45.46 -26.99 -23.40
C GLY A 76 -44.92 -27.83 -24.55
N GLU A 77 -43.95 -27.32 -25.31
CA GLU A 77 -43.39 -28.01 -26.49
C GLU A 77 -42.30 -29.02 -26.14
N ILE A 78 -41.63 -28.85 -24.99
CA ILE A 78 -40.52 -29.70 -24.52
C ILE A 78 -41.02 -30.64 -23.42
N GLY A 79 -40.67 -31.92 -23.54
CA GLY A 79 -40.98 -32.94 -22.52
C GLY A 79 -39.75 -33.50 -21.82
N ILE A 80 -38.57 -33.42 -22.47
CA ILE A 80 -37.33 -33.98 -21.95
C ILE A 80 -36.19 -32.99 -22.23
N ILE A 81 -35.35 -32.73 -21.23
CA ILE A 81 -34.11 -31.94 -21.37
C ILE A 81 -32.93 -32.84 -21.06
N VAL A 82 -31.96 -32.94 -21.97
CA VAL A 82 -30.75 -33.75 -21.82
C VAL A 82 -29.50 -32.88 -21.90
N THR A 83 -28.61 -33.06 -20.93
CA THR A 83 -27.30 -32.42 -20.87
C THR A 83 -26.20 -33.46 -20.68
N LYS A 84 -24.97 -33.11 -21.07
CA LYS A 84 -23.81 -33.98 -20.83
C LYS A 84 -23.50 -34.13 -19.34
N ASP A 85 -23.57 -33.03 -18.60
CA ASP A 85 -23.24 -32.92 -17.19
C ASP A 85 -23.99 -31.71 -16.58
N LEU A 86 -24.29 -31.76 -15.27
CA LEU A 86 -25.00 -30.72 -14.51
C LEU A 86 -24.37 -29.33 -14.67
N SER A 87 -23.05 -29.29 -14.88
CA SER A 87 -22.32 -28.04 -15.10
C SER A 87 -22.71 -27.32 -16.40
N ARG A 88 -23.33 -28.02 -17.36
CA ARG A 88 -23.86 -27.42 -18.59
C ARG A 88 -25.05 -26.52 -18.27
N LEU A 89 -25.98 -27.00 -17.46
CA LEU A 89 -27.16 -26.25 -17.05
C LEU A 89 -26.74 -24.96 -16.32
N GLY A 90 -25.94 -25.09 -15.26
CA GLY A 90 -25.42 -23.93 -14.54
C GLY A 90 -24.41 -24.28 -13.46
N ARG A 91 -23.46 -23.37 -13.22
CA ARG A 91 -22.46 -23.47 -12.13
C ARG A 91 -22.98 -22.94 -10.80
N ASN A 92 -24.08 -22.17 -10.79
CA ASN A 92 -24.71 -21.68 -9.57
C ASN A 92 -25.77 -22.68 -9.07
N GLN A 93 -25.36 -23.47 -8.08
CA GLN A 93 -26.10 -24.62 -7.58
C GLN A 93 -27.50 -24.30 -7.07
N LEU A 94 -27.73 -23.13 -6.46
CA LEU A 94 -29.06 -22.75 -5.96
C LEU A 94 -30.07 -22.57 -7.10
N HIS A 95 -29.66 -21.91 -8.18
CA HIS A 95 -30.51 -21.72 -9.34
C HIS A 95 -30.64 -23.02 -10.14
N THR A 96 -29.55 -23.77 -10.33
CA THR A 96 -29.58 -25.07 -10.99
C THR A 96 -30.52 -26.04 -10.26
N GLY A 97 -30.49 -26.08 -8.92
CA GLY A 97 -31.42 -26.85 -8.09
C GLY A 97 -32.87 -26.39 -8.27
N LEU A 98 -33.15 -25.08 -8.20
CA LEU A 98 -34.49 -24.52 -8.42
C LEU A 98 -35.10 -24.96 -9.77
N TYR A 99 -34.31 -24.95 -10.84
CA TYR A 99 -34.80 -25.40 -12.15
C TYR A 99 -35.10 -26.89 -12.18
N ILE A 100 -34.22 -27.73 -11.61
CA ILE A 100 -34.36 -29.19 -11.65
C ILE A 100 -35.44 -29.70 -10.69
N GLU A 101 -35.56 -29.12 -9.50
CA GLU A 101 -36.45 -29.60 -8.42
C GLU A 101 -37.84 -28.98 -8.48
N GLU A 102 -37.97 -27.70 -8.86
CA GLU A 102 -39.27 -27.02 -8.88
C GLU A 102 -39.77 -26.75 -10.30
N ARG A 103 -38.96 -26.11 -11.15
CA ARG A 103 -39.45 -25.57 -12.41
C ARG A 103 -39.69 -26.64 -13.47
N PHE A 104 -38.76 -27.56 -13.70
CA PHE A 104 -38.95 -28.63 -14.69
C PHE A 104 -40.10 -29.59 -14.31
N PRO A 105 -40.24 -30.02 -13.03
CA PRO A 105 -41.38 -30.83 -12.62
C PRO A 105 -42.72 -30.09 -12.71
N MET A 106 -42.77 -28.78 -12.41
CA MET A 106 -43.98 -27.97 -12.53
C MET A 106 -44.55 -27.94 -13.96
N PHE A 107 -43.69 -28.00 -14.98
CA PHE A 107 -44.09 -28.08 -16.39
C PHE A 107 -44.15 -29.54 -16.92
N GLY A 108 -43.92 -30.54 -16.06
CA GLY A 108 -43.94 -31.95 -16.44
C GLY A 108 -42.80 -32.34 -17.40
N VAL A 109 -41.62 -31.73 -17.21
CA VAL A 109 -40.40 -31.98 -18.01
C VAL A 109 -39.42 -32.84 -17.24
N ARG A 110 -38.96 -33.91 -17.89
CA ARG A 110 -37.91 -34.80 -17.37
C ARG A 110 -36.53 -34.25 -17.70
N TYR A 111 -35.63 -34.18 -16.72
CA TYR A 111 -34.26 -33.72 -16.90
C TYR A 111 -33.26 -34.87 -16.72
N ILE A 112 -32.33 -34.99 -17.67
CA ILE A 112 -31.30 -36.04 -17.69
C ILE A 112 -29.91 -35.40 -17.84
N ALA A 113 -28.98 -35.78 -16.95
CA ALA A 113 -27.55 -35.48 -17.08
C ALA A 113 -26.74 -36.78 -17.19
N ILE A 114 -26.14 -37.00 -18.36
CA ILE A 114 -25.53 -38.29 -18.75
C ILE A 114 -24.38 -38.68 -17.81
N ASN A 115 -23.37 -37.80 -17.65
CA ASN A 115 -22.17 -38.13 -16.90
C ASN A 115 -22.40 -38.17 -15.38
N ASP A 116 -23.40 -37.44 -14.90
CA ASP A 116 -23.72 -37.36 -13.47
C ASP A 116 -24.69 -38.47 -13.03
N ASN A 117 -25.19 -39.27 -13.99
CA ASN A 117 -26.27 -40.27 -13.81
C ASN A 117 -27.46 -39.67 -13.05
N VAL A 118 -27.89 -38.48 -13.46
CA VAL A 118 -29.06 -37.80 -12.89
C VAL A 118 -30.21 -37.95 -13.87
N ASP A 119 -31.32 -38.45 -13.36
CA ASP A 119 -32.56 -38.58 -14.12
C ASP A 119 -33.74 -38.33 -13.18
N THR A 120 -34.43 -37.21 -13.38
CA THR A 120 -35.51 -36.75 -12.49
C THR A 120 -36.73 -37.68 -12.45
N ASP A 121 -36.81 -38.65 -13.37
CA ASP A 121 -37.84 -39.69 -13.39
C ASP A 121 -37.47 -40.91 -12.51
N SER A 122 -36.19 -41.02 -12.14
CA SER A 122 -35.69 -42.06 -11.23
C SER A 122 -35.60 -41.53 -9.80
N SER A 123 -36.40 -42.10 -8.90
CA SER A 123 -36.45 -41.68 -7.49
C SER A 123 -35.09 -41.80 -6.77
N GLU A 124 -34.26 -42.78 -7.12
CA GLU A 124 -32.97 -43.03 -6.46
C GLU A 124 -31.86 -42.03 -6.85
N SER A 125 -31.89 -41.46 -8.06
CA SER A 125 -30.84 -40.52 -8.49
C SER A 125 -31.10 -39.09 -8.02
N ASN A 126 -32.37 -38.72 -7.84
CA ASN A 126 -32.79 -37.41 -7.34
C ASN A 126 -32.39 -37.23 -5.86
N ASP A 127 -32.56 -38.26 -5.03
CA ASP A 127 -32.24 -38.23 -3.60
C ASP A 127 -30.74 -38.05 -3.33
N LEU A 128 -29.87 -38.54 -4.22
CA LEU A 128 -28.41 -38.47 -4.07
C LEU A 128 -27.78 -37.20 -4.66
N MET A 129 -28.53 -36.43 -5.45
CA MET A 129 -28.04 -35.22 -6.11
C MET A 129 -27.63 -34.11 -5.11
N PRO A 130 -28.41 -33.80 -4.05
CA PRO A 130 -27.98 -32.85 -3.01
C PRO A 130 -26.68 -33.28 -2.32
N PHE A 131 -26.48 -34.59 -2.10
CA PHE A 131 -25.26 -35.12 -1.50
C PHE A 131 -24.04 -34.97 -2.41
N LYS A 132 -24.15 -35.35 -3.69
CA LYS A 132 -23.05 -35.14 -4.67
C LYS A 132 -22.67 -33.66 -4.78
N ASN A 133 -23.66 -32.77 -4.77
CA ASN A 133 -23.43 -31.33 -4.80
C ASN A 133 -22.72 -30.83 -3.54
N LEU A 134 -23.13 -31.32 -2.36
CA LEU A 134 -22.47 -31.03 -1.09
C LEU A 134 -21.01 -31.51 -1.08
N PHE A 135 -20.73 -32.70 -1.60
CA PHE A 135 -19.38 -33.21 -1.73
C PHE A 135 -18.53 -32.35 -2.65
N ASN A 136 -19.05 -31.92 -3.81
CA ASN A 136 -18.36 -31.02 -4.72
C ASN A 136 -18.05 -29.67 -4.08
N GLU A 137 -19.01 -29.06 -3.37
CA GLU A 137 -18.73 -27.84 -2.61
C GLU A 137 -17.69 -28.05 -1.52
N TRP A 138 -17.77 -29.19 -0.83
CA TRP A 138 -16.80 -29.56 0.20
C TRP A 138 -15.39 -29.68 -0.39
N PHE A 139 -15.22 -30.34 -1.55
CA PHE A 139 -13.93 -30.44 -2.24
C PHE A 139 -13.38 -29.08 -2.67
N ILE A 140 -14.24 -28.19 -3.21
CA ILE A 140 -13.83 -26.84 -3.60
C ILE A 140 -13.37 -26.05 -2.35
N ARG A 141 -14.15 -26.11 -1.27
CA ARG A 141 -13.83 -25.44 -0.01
C ARG A 141 -12.55 -25.99 0.60
N ASP A 142 -12.38 -27.30 0.60
CA ASP A 142 -11.21 -27.97 1.18
C ASP A 142 -9.94 -27.69 0.39
N THR A 143 -10.02 -27.76 -0.95
CA THR A 143 -8.91 -27.40 -1.85
C THR A 143 -8.51 -25.94 -1.65
N SER A 144 -9.47 -25.03 -1.58
CA SER A 144 -9.21 -23.61 -1.31
C SER A 144 -8.52 -23.40 0.04
N ARG A 145 -8.98 -24.08 1.09
CA ARG A 145 -8.35 -24.03 2.42
C ARG A 145 -6.93 -24.56 2.42
N LYS A 146 -6.67 -25.70 1.75
CA LYS A 146 -5.32 -26.26 1.60
C LYS A 146 -4.39 -25.32 0.85
N ILE A 147 -4.82 -24.76 -0.28
CA ILE A 147 -4.03 -23.78 -1.04
C ILE A 147 -3.72 -22.56 -0.18
N ARG A 148 -4.70 -22.02 0.55
CA ARG A 148 -4.50 -20.87 1.45
C ARG A 148 -3.51 -21.21 2.57
N ALA A 149 -3.57 -22.41 3.15
CA ALA A 149 -2.62 -22.86 4.16
C ALA A 149 -1.19 -22.96 3.60
N VAL A 150 -1.02 -23.52 2.39
CA VAL A 150 0.28 -23.58 1.71
C VAL A 150 0.83 -22.19 1.41
N LEU A 151 -0.02 -21.28 0.91
CA LEU A 151 0.38 -19.89 0.65
C LEU A 151 0.73 -19.16 1.95
N LYS A 152 -0.01 -19.39 3.04
CA LYS A 152 0.31 -18.82 4.36
C LYS A 152 1.65 -19.34 4.90
N ALA A 153 1.87 -20.64 4.84
CA ALA A 153 3.14 -21.23 5.27
C ALA A 153 4.34 -20.72 4.42
N LYS A 154 4.14 -20.51 3.11
CA LYS A 154 5.15 -19.87 2.25
C LYS A 154 5.39 -18.41 2.64
N ALA A 155 4.32 -17.66 2.92
CA ALA A 155 4.42 -16.28 3.35
C ALA A 155 5.20 -16.15 4.66
N GLU A 156 4.93 -17.01 5.65
CA GLU A 156 5.60 -17.04 6.95
C GLU A 156 7.08 -17.37 6.85
N ARG A 157 7.51 -18.13 5.82
CA ARG A 157 8.92 -18.37 5.52
C ARG A 157 9.62 -17.23 4.79
N GLY A 158 8.90 -16.13 4.49
CA GLY A 158 9.43 -15.02 3.71
C GLY A 158 9.55 -15.31 2.21
N GLU A 159 9.00 -16.43 1.72
CA GLU A 159 8.94 -16.71 0.29
C GLU A 159 7.94 -15.77 -0.39
N ARG A 160 8.30 -15.25 -1.56
CA ARG A 160 7.41 -14.39 -2.35
C ARG A 160 6.24 -15.20 -2.92
N LEU A 161 5.01 -14.80 -2.58
CA LEU A 161 3.80 -15.43 -3.12
C LEU A 161 3.44 -15.01 -4.56
N GLY A 162 3.95 -13.86 -4.99
CA GLY A 162 3.65 -13.31 -6.32
C GLY A 162 4.28 -14.12 -7.45
N THR A 163 3.44 -14.71 -8.31
CA THR A 163 3.89 -15.38 -9.55
C THR A 163 4.60 -14.41 -10.49
N ARG A 164 4.20 -13.13 -10.48
CA ARG A 164 4.77 -12.10 -11.36
C ARG A 164 5.99 -11.46 -10.73
N THR A 165 7.01 -11.24 -11.56
CA THR A 165 8.25 -10.56 -11.19
C THR A 165 8.02 -9.04 -11.21
N PRO A 166 8.42 -8.31 -10.15
CA PRO A 166 8.41 -6.85 -10.16
C PRO A 166 9.33 -6.29 -11.25
N TYR A 167 8.98 -5.12 -11.80
CA TYR A 167 9.82 -4.42 -12.77
C TYR A 167 11.19 -4.07 -12.16
N GLY A 168 12.28 -4.13 -12.92
CA GLY A 168 13.65 -3.97 -12.40
C GLY A 168 14.29 -5.23 -11.82
N TYR A 169 13.52 -6.33 -11.73
CA TYR A 169 14.03 -7.63 -11.32
C TYR A 169 13.65 -8.71 -12.33
N ARG A 170 14.45 -9.77 -12.36
CA ARG A 170 14.18 -11.03 -13.07
C ARG A 170 14.19 -12.19 -12.08
N LYS A 171 13.51 -13.28 -12.42
CA LYS A 171 13.58 -14.51 -11.63
C LYS A 171 14.79 -15.32 -12.08
N ASP A 172 15.54 -15.80 -11.11
CA ASP A 172 16.53 -16.84 -11.33
C ASP A 172 15.83 -18.14 -11.77
N PRO A 173 16.21 -18.75 -12.90
CA PRO A 173 15.69 -20.06 -13.33
C PRO A 173 15.86 -21.16 -12.26
N ASP A 174 16.96 -21.11 -11.49
CA ASP A 174 17.34 -22.20 -10.58
C ASP A 174 16.81 -21.98 -9.17
N THR A 175 17.06 -20.81 -8.60
CA THR A 175 16.72 -20.53 -7.18
C THR A 175 15.34 -19.90 -6.99
N LYS A 176 14.66 -19.51 -8.08
CA LYS A 176 13.39 -18.75 -8.08
C LYS A 176 13.44 -17.41 -7.31
N LYS A 177 14.64 -16.97 -6.89
CA LYS A 177 14.87 -15.70 -6.21
C LYS A 177 14.87 -14.54 -7.22
N LEU A 178 14.72 -13.32 -6.71
CA LEU A 178 14.79 -12.10 -7.51
C LEU A 178 16.25 -11.70 -7.70
N ILE A 179 16.66 -11.59 -8.96
CA ILE A 179 17.96 -11.05 -9.39
C ILE A 179 17.69 -9.69 -10.05
N VAL A 180 18.63 -8.77 -9.94
CA VAL A 180 18.56 -7.45 -10.59
C VAL A 180 18.61 -7.62 -12.12
N ASP A 181 17.70 -6.93 -12.82
CA ASP A 181 17.76 -6.74 -14.27
C ASP A 181 18.28 -5.32 -14.53
N GLU A 182 19.56 -5.18 -14.89
CA GLU A 182 20.25 -3.87 -14.92
C GLU A 182 19.57 -2.84 -15.83
N GLU A 183 19.02 -3.25 -16.98
CA GLU A 183 18.32 -2.33 -17.89
C GLU A 183 17.06 -1.75 -17.24
N ALA A 184 16.20 -2.62 -16.69
CA ALA A 184 14.98 -2.21 -16.04
C ALA A 184 15.25 -1.52 -14.68
N ALA A 185 16.29 -1.95 -13.98
CA ALA A 185 16.72 -1.37 -12.71
C ALA A 185 17.24 0.06 -12.88
N ALA A 186 17.96 0.35 -13.95
CA ALA A 186 18.39 1.72 -14.27
C ALA A 186 17.17 2.65 -14.43
N ILE A 187 16.11 2.19 -15.12
CA ILE A 187 14.87 2.95 -15.26
C ILE A 187 14.18 3.15 -13.90
N VAL A 188 14.10 2.11 -13.07
CA VAL A 188 13.54 2.23 -11.72
C VAL A 188 14.32 3.24 -10.87
N ARG A 189 15.65 3.14 -10.81
CA ARG A 189 16.51 4.09 -10.07
C ARG A 189 16.29 5.52 -10.57
N ARG A 190 16.20 5.71 -11.88
CA ARG A 190 15.93 7.00 -12.52
C ARG A 190 14.55 7.56 -12.15
N ILE A 191 13.51 6.72 -12.09
CA ILE A 191 12.16 7.12 -11.68
C ILE A 191 12.18 7.65 -10.23
N PHE A 192 12.88 6.96 -9.33
CA PHE A 192 13.00 7.42 -7.95
C PHE A 192 13.84 8.70 -7.83
N ALA A 193 14.94 8.83 -8.57
CA ALA A 193 15.73 10.06 -8.62
C ALA A 193 14.90 11.26 -9.14
N MET A 194 14.13 11.09 -10.22
CA MET A 194 13.25 12.13 -10.73
C MET A 194 12.18 12.54 -9.69
N CYS A 195 11.65 11.59 -8.94
CA CYS A 195 10.69 11.88 -7.88
C CYS A 195 11.34 12.57 -6.66
N ALA A 196 12.54 12.13 -6.27
CA ALA A 196 13.35 12.77 -5.24
C ALA A 196 13.69 14.23 -5.61
N GLY A 197 13.98 14.49 -6.89
CA GLY A 197 14.13 15.84 -7.44
C GLY A 197 12.85 16.69 -7.43
N GLY A 198 11.68 16.08 -7.21
CA GLY A 198 10.39 16.77 -7.08
C GLY A 198 9.39 16.51 -8.22
N SER A 199 9.75 15.70 -9.23
CA SER A 199 8.81 15.39 -10.32
C SER A 199 7.64 14.53 -9.81
N GLY A 200 6.41 14.93 -10.13
CA GLY A 200 5.22 14.17 -9.78
C GLY A 200 5.02 12.93 -10.67
N PRO A 201 4.22 11.92 -10.25
CA PRO A 201 4.00 10.70 -11.03
C PRO A 201 3.51 10.96 -12.47
N SER A 202 2.61 11.91 -12.67
CA SER A 202 2.11 12.27 -14.01
C SER A 202 3.18 12.95 -14.88
N GLN A 203 4.08 13.74 -14.28
CA GLN A 203 5.19 14.36 -15.00
C GLN A 203 6.20 13.31 -15.43
N ILE A 204 6.53 12.37 -14.54
CA ILE A 204 7.40 11.24 -14.84
C ILE A 204 6.80 10.39 -15.97
N ALA A 205 5.51 10.06 -15.91
CA ALA A 205 4.82 9.34 -16.99
C ALA A 205 4.98 10.03 -18.35
N ARG A 206 4.82 11.35 -18.39
CA ARG A 206 4.97 12.14 -19.62
C ARG A 206 6.41 12.14 -20.14
N ILE A 207 7.40 12.23 -19.27
CA ILE A 207 8.83 12.15 -19.62
C ILE A 207 9.15 10.77 -20.20
N LEU A 208 8.79 9.69 -19.50
CA LEU A 208 9.03 8.31 -19.95
C LEU A 208 8.33 8.01 -21.28
N LYS A 209 7.13 8.56 -21.49
CA LYS A 209 6.40 8.44 -22.77
C LYS A 209 7.10 9.19 -23.90
N LYS A 210 7.60 10.41 -23.64
CA LYS A 210 8.35 11.20 -24.63
C LYS A 210 9.64 10.51 -25.07
N GLU A 211 10.29 9.83 -24.13
CA GLU A 211 11.52 9.07 -24.36
C GLU A 211 11.28 7.66 -24.91
N GLN A 212 10.01 7.29 -25.16
CA GLN A 212 9.62 5.98 -25.68
C GLN A 212 10.15 4.81 -24.84
N ILE A 213 10.08 4.96 -23.51
CA ILE A 213 10.44 3.88 -22.58
C ILE A 213 9.27 2.91 -22.44
N LEU A 214 9.53 1.63 -22.69
CA LEU A 214 8.52 0.56 -22.60
C LEU A 214 7.91 0.48 -21.21
N THR A 215 6.59 0.32 -21.15
CA THR A 215 5.89 0.07 -19.88
C THR A 215 6.30 -1.29 -19.29
N PRO A 216 6.15 -1.49 -17.97
CA PRO A 216 6.56 -2.75 -17.33
C PRO A 216 5.87 -4.00 -17.91
N THR A 217 4.61 -3.87 -18.31
CA THR A 217 3.82 -4.94 -18.94
C THR A 217 4.31 -5.25 -20.34
N MET A 218 4.58 -4.21 -21.15
CA MET A 218 5.11 -4.38 -22.51
C MET A 218 6.55 -4.90 -22.51
N TYR A 219 7.37 -4.44 -21.56
CA TYR A 219 8.73 -4.92 -21.38
C TYR A 219 8.75 -6.42 -21.06
N ALA A 220 7.89 -6.87 -20.13
CA ALA A 220 7.76 -8.27 -19.79
C ALA A 220 7.23 -9.13 -20.96
N TYR A 221 6.29 -8.59 -21.74
CA TYR A 221 5.78 -9.25 -22.94
C TYR A 221 6.86 -9.39 -24.02
N THR A 222 7.60 -8.32 -24.30
CA THR A 222 8.62 -8.29 -25.37
C THR A 222 9.82 -9.17 -25.04
N ARG A 223 10.27 -9.18 -23.78
CA ARG A 223 11.49 -9.90 -23.36
C ARG A 223 11.23 -11.35 -22.96
N TYR A 224 10.08 -11.62 -22.35
CA TYR A 224 9.79 -12.93 -21.75
C TYR A 224 8.52 -13.60 -22.31
N GLY A 225 7.80 -12.97 -23.24
CA GLY A 225 6.57 -13.51 -23.82
C GLY A 225 5.38 -13.56 -22.85
N ILE A 226 5.46 -12.85 -21.71
CA ILE A 226 4.46 -12.95 -20.64
C ILE A 226 3.31 -11.98 -20.91
N THR A 227 2.09 -12.51 -21.07
CA THR A 227 0.88 -11.69 -21.25
C THR A 227 0.33 -11.17 -19.91
N HIS A 228 -0.12 -9.93 -19.92
CA HIS A 228 -0.69 -9.25 -18.75
C HIS A 228 -2.14 -8.84 -19.02
N THR A 229 -2.99 -8.86 -17.98
CA THR A 229 -4.41 -8.47 -18.06
C THR A 229 -4.62 -7.04 -18.56
N CYS A 230 -3.63 -6.16 -18.38
CA CYS A 230 -3.61 -4.78 -18.85
C CYS A 230 -2.55 -4.55 -19.94
N LEU A 231 -2.20 -5.59 -20.70
CA LEU A 231 -1.31 -5.46 -21.84
C LEU A 231 -2.04 -4.68 -22.94
N ASP A 232 -1.62 -3.43 -23.17
CA ASP A 232 -2.04 -2.64 -24.30
C ASP A 232 -0.93 -2.66 -25.36
N THR A 233 -1.13 -3.47 -26.40
CA THR A 233 -0.19 -3.57 -27.54
C THR A 233 -0.31 -2.38 -28.48
N ALA A 234 -1.37 -1.58 -28.41
CA ALA A 234 -1.55 -0.39 -29.25
C ALA A 234 -0.75 0.81 -28.72
N HIS A 235 -0.53 0.90 -27.39
CA HIS A 235 0.21 2.00 -26.76
C HIS A 235 1.34 1.53 -25.83
N PRO A 236 2.42 0.95 -26.38
CA PRO A 236 3.48 0.28 -25.61
C PRO A 236 4.24 1.18 -24.61
N TYR A 237 4.24 2.49 -24.85
CA TYR A 237 4.95 3.52 -24.07
C TYR A 237 4.05 4.32 -23.12
N ASN A 238 2.77 3.96 -22.98
CA ASN A 238 1.81 4.76 -22.22
C ASN A 238 1.87 4.41 -20.73
N TRP A 239 2.80 5.03 -20.01
CA TRP A 239 2.88 4.93 -18.55
C TRP A 239 1.68 5.61 -17.89
N SER A 240 0.91 4.87 -17.09
CA SER A 240 -0.12 5.48 -16.26
C SER A 240 0.49 6.11 -15.01
N ASP A 241 -0.10 7.21 -14.56
CA ASP A 241 0.25 7.89 -13.30
C ASP A 241 0.11 6.95 -12.09
N SER A 242 -0.94 6.13 -12.08
CA SER A 242 -1.20 5.10 -11.09
C SER A 242 -0.14 4.00 -11.08
N ALA A 243 0.39 3.58 -12.24
CA ALA A 243 1.47 2.59 -12.30
C ALA A 243 2.75 3.13 -11.66
N ILE A 244 3.10 4.39 -11.94
CA ILE A 244 4.27 5.05 -11.33
C ILE A 244 4.05 5.27 -9.83
N ALA A 245 2.86 5.71 -9.41
CA ALA A 245 2.52 5.87 -8.01
C ALA A 245 2.67 4.55 -7.24
N ASN A 246 2.13 3.44 -7.78
CA ASN A 246 2.27 2.11 -7.21
C ASN A 246 3.72 1.62 -7.19
N LEU A 247 4.52 1.97 -8.20
CA LEU A 247 5.94 1.65 -8.26
C LEU A 247 6.72 2.37 -7.15
N LEU A 248 6.48 3.67 -6.96
CA LEU A 248 7.15 4.49 -5.94
C LEU A 248 6.77 4.09 -4.50
N GLU A 249 5.60 3.49 -4.29
CA GLU A 249 5.13 3.03 -2.98
C GLU A 249 5.64 1.64 -2.59
N ASN A 250 6.20 0.90 -3.55
CA ASN A 250 6.47 -0.51 -3.37
C ASN A 250 7.78 -0.75 -2.60
N GLU A 251 7.68 -1.35 -1.42
CA GLU A 251 8.83 -1.66 -0.54
C GLU A 251 9.75 -2.76 -1.10
N ILE A 252 9.33 -3.46 -2.16
CA ILE A 252 10.18 -4.41 -2.87
C ILE A 252 11.47 -3.75 -3.36
N TYR A 253 11.46 -2.46 -3.69
CA TYR A 253 12.66 -1.78 -4.16
C TYR A 253 13.71 -1.54 -3.06
N LEU A 254 13.32 -1.67 -1.79
CA LEU A 254 14.22 -1.66 -0.62
C LEU A 254 14.85 -3.03 -0.35
N GLY A 255 14.51 -4.08 -1.11
CA GLY A 255 14.93 -5.45 -0.81
C GLY A 255 13.96 -6.21 0.10
N ASN A 256 12.81 -5.62 0.45
CA ASN A 256 11.85 -6.20 1.38
C ASN A 256 10.76 -7.01 0.66
N THR A 257 10.38 -8.15 1.21
CA THR A 257 9.23 -8.93 0.75
C THR A 257 8.04 -8.67 1.66
N VAL A 258 6.99 -8.06 1.12
CA VAL A 258 5.72 -7.85 1.82
C VAL A 258 4.71 -8.89 1.35
N ASN A 259 4.32 -9.78 2.26
CA ASN A 259 3.33 -10.82 2.01
C ASN A 259 2.00 -10.49 2.69
N MET A 260 0.92 -11.12 2.21
CA MET A 260 -0.45 -10.99 2.75
C MET A 260 -1.08 -9.58 2.69
N LYS A 261 -0.59 -8.67 1.83
CA LYS A 261 -1.21 -7.36 1.62
C LYS A 261 -2.68 -7.42 1.17
N TYR A 262 -3.05 -8.47 0.44
CA TYR A 262 -4.42 -8.68 -0.03
C TYR A 262 -4.87 -10.10 0.25
N SER A 263 -6.11 -10.27 0.67
CA SER A 263 -6.79 -11.57 0.71
C SER A 263 -8.15 -11.51 0.03
N THR A 264 -8.76 -12.68 -0.17
CA THR A 264 -10.18 -12.76 -0.54
C THR A 264 -10.99 -13.19 0.68
N LYS A 265 -12.16 -12.56 0.88
CA LYS A 265 -13.06 -12.82 2.00
C LYS A 265 -13.62 -14.26 1.98
N SER A 266 -13.85 -14.79 0.79
CA SER A 266 -14.34 -16.15 0.58
C SER A 266 -13.69 -16.78 -0.65
N TYR A 267 -13.82 -18.09 -0.80
CA TYR A 267 -13.48 -18.77 -2.05
C TYR A 267 -14.52 -18.48 -3.17
N LYS A 268 -15.76 -18.12 -2.78
CA LYS A 268 -16.83 -17.75 -3.71
C LYS A 268 -16.73 -16.29 -4.15
N ASP A 269 -16.28 -15.40 -3.26
CA ASP A 269 -16.11 -13.98 -3.53
C ASP A 269 -14.65 -13.67 -3.87
N LYS A 270 -14.39 -13.38 -5.15
CA LYS A 270 -13.05 -13.04 -5.66
C LYS A 270 -12.65 -11.58 -5.42
N ARG A 271 -13.50 -10.78 -4.74
CA ARG A 271 -13.14 -9.41 -4.35
C ARG A 271 -11.94 -9.41 -3.41
N ARG A 272 -11.00 -8.52 -3.69
CA ARG A 272 -9.77 -8.36 -2.91
C ARG A 272 -10.05 -7.42 -1.74
N VAL A 273 -9.68 -7.87 -0.55
CA VAL A 273 -9.67 -7.08 0.68
C VAL A 273 -8.21 -6.73 0.96
N GLU A 274 -7.93 -5.45 1.16
CA GLU A 274 -6.61 -4.95 1.53
C GLU A 274 -6.45 -5.01 3.06
N HIS A 275 -5.32 -5.55 3.52
CA HIS A 275 -5.02 -5.66 4.94
C HIS A 275 -4.24 -4.43 5.43
N PRO A 276 -4.47 -4.00 6.69
CA PRO A 276 -3.62 -3.01 7.34
C PRO A 276 -2.16 -3.47 7.37
N ARG A 277 -1.24 -2.50 7.44
CA ARG A 277 0.21 -2.76 7.46
C ARG A 277 0.64 -3.68 8.60
N GLU A 278 -0.03 -3.60 9.75
CA GLU A 278 0.26 -4.41 10.95
C GLU A 278 -0.02 -5.91 10.75
N GLU A 279 -0.98 -6.24 9.89
CA GLU A 279 -1.30 -7.63 9.54
C GLU A 279 -0.42 -8.16 8.38
N CYS A 280 0.33 -7.27 7.73
CA CYS A 280 1.23 -7.63 6.64
C CYS A 280 2.53 -8.22 7.19
N MET A 281 2.94 -9.37 6.65
CA MET A 281 4.22 -9.98 7.01
C MET A 281 5.32 -9.34 6.17
N VAL A 282 6.19 -8.56 6.80
CA VAL A 282 7.31 -7.86 6.16
C VAL A 282 8.61 -8.59 6.49
N PHE A 283 9.30 -9.06 5.46
CA PHE A 283 10.62 -9.69 5.57
C PHE A 283 11.65 -8.76 4.95
N GLU A 284 12.63 -8.35 5.74
CA GLU A 284 13.67 -7.42 5.28
C GLU A 284 14.79 -8.15 4.52
N ASN A 285 15.44 -7.46 3.59
CA ASN A 285 16.64 -7.92 2.87
C ASN A 285 16.53 -9.32 2.23
N THR A 286 15.37 -9.65 1.65
CA THR A 286 15.16 -10.94 0.95
C THR A 286 15.89 -10.99 -0.39
N HIS A 287 16.07 -9.84 -1.04
CA HIS A 287 16.69 -9.71 -2.36
C HIS A 287 17.48 -8.39 -2.47
N PRO A 288 18.39 -8.24 -3.46
CA PRO A 288 19.22 -7.05 -3.58
C PRO A 288 18.38 -5.78 -3.73
N ALA A 289 18.62 -4.77 -2.91
CA ALA A 289 17.89 -3.50 -2.97
C ALA A 289 18.32 -2.69 -4.21
N LEU A 290 17.34 -2.15 -4.95
CA LEU A 290 17.62 -1.18 -6.01
C LEU A 290 17.81 0.23 -5.45
N ILE A 291 17.27 0.49 -4.26
CA ILE A 291 17.12 1.85 -3.71
C ILE A 291 17.42 1.80 -2.22
N THR A 292 18.09 2.83 -1.73
CA THR A 292 18.36 2.99 -0.30
C THR A 292 17.11 3.44 0.44
N ARG A 293 17.03 3.10 1.73
CA ARG A 293 15.97 3.57 2.64
C ARG A 293 15.80 5.09 2.57
N GLU A 294 16.92 5.80 2.54
CA GLU A 294 16.99 7.28 2.49
C GLU A 294 16.25 7.86 1.27
N VAL A 295 16.50 7.33 0.07
CA VAL A 295 15.85 7.80 -1.16
C VAL A 295 14.35 7.47 -1.13
N TRP A 296 13.98 6.30 -0.62
CA TRP A 296 12.58 5.91 -0.50
C TRP A 296 11.81 6.82 0.47
N ASP A 297 12.38 7.11 1.64
CA ASP A 297 11.79 8.01 2.64
C ASP A 297 11.66 9.44 2.09
N MET A 298 12.66 9.92 1.33
CA MET A 298 12.58 11.20 0.63
C MET A 298 11.41 11.22 -0.36
N VAL A 299 11.26 10.18 -1.18
CA VAL A 299 10.14 10.05 -2.13
C VAL A 299 8.79 10.02 -1.42
N GLN A 300 8.65 9.29 -0.31
CA GLN A 300 7.39 9.29 0.45
C GLN A 300 7.07 10.68 1.04
N ARG A 301 8.07 11.40 1.56
CA ARG A 301 7.88 12.79 2.04
C ARG A 301 7.41 13.71 0.91
N VAL A 302 8.02 13.61 -0.28
CA VAL A 302 7.60 14.36 -1.47
C VAL A 302 6.16 14.04 -1.86
N ARG A 303 5.76 12.76 -1.82
CA ARG A 303 4.41 12.31 -2.20
C ARG A 303 3.32 12.69 -1.20
N LYS A 304 3.61 12.68 0.11
CA LYS A 304 2.66 13.14 1.16
C LYS A 304 2.27 14.60 0.94
N ASN A 305 3.25 15.42 0.57
CA ASN A 305 3.04 16.83 0.25
C ASN A 305 2.52 16.99 -1.19
N LYS A 306 1.30 16.50 -1.48
CA LYS A 306 0.66 16.55 -2.80
C LYS A 306 0.67 17.99 -3.36
N ARG A 307 1.39 18.20 -4.46
CA ARG A 307 1.57 19.52 -5.07
C ARG A 307 0.63 19.69 -6.26
N ARG A 308 0.05 20.89 -6.38
CA ARG A 308 -0.72 21.28 -7.57
C ARG A 308 0.24 21.50 -8.74
N LEU A 309 -0.14 21.02 -9.92
CA LEU A 309 0.62 21.23 -11.15
C LEU A 309 0.75 22.74 -11.44
N THR A 310 1.98 23.24 -11.57
CA THR A 310 2.25 24.59 -12.06
C THR A 310 2.19 24.62 -13.59
N LYS A 311 1.80 25.77 -14.18
CA LYS A 311 1.73 25.93 -15.65
C LYS A 311 3.10 25.88 -16.34
N MET A 312 4.20 26.10 -15.62
CA MET A 312 5.57 25.96 -16.11
C MET A 312 6.11 24.55 -15.82
N GLU A 313 6.89 24.00 -16.76
CA GLU A 313 7.43 22.64 -16.70
C GLU A 313 8.51 22.46 -15.62
N GLU A 314 9.21 23.53 -15.25
CA GLU A 314 10.27 23.50 -14.24
C GLU A 314 9.75 23.82 -12.83
N GLN A 315 9.89 22.85 -11.94
CA GLN A 315 9.61 23.03 -10.52
C GLN A 315 10.79 23.74 -9.82
N SER A 316 10.50 24.58 -8.83
CA SER A 316 11.58 25.18 -8.03
C SER A 316 12.08 24.19 -6.99
N LYS A 317 13.41 24.20 -6.81
CA LYS A 317 14.13 23.39 -5.82
C LYS A 317 13.65 23.61 -4.38
N TYR A 318 13.14 24.79 -4.05
CA TYR A 318 12.59 25.12 -2.72
C TYR A 318 11.09 24.89 -2.57
N SER A 319 10.44 24.31 -3.59
CA SER A 319 8.99 24.12 -3.54
C SER A 319 8.60 23.32 -2.30
N GLY A 320 7.75 23.90 -1.46
CA GLY A 320 7.26 23.30 -0.20
C GLY A 320 8.24 23.31 0.97
N LEU A 321 9.38 24.02 0.87
CA LEU A 321 10.35 24.18 1.96
C LEU A 321 10.33 25.56 2.61
N VAL A 322 9.82 26.59 1.92
CA VAL A 322 9.87 27.99 2.38
C VAL A 322 8.55 28.41 3.04
N PHE A 323 8.65 28.94 4.26
CA PHE A 323 7.55 29.37 5.11
C PHE A 323 7.72 30.81 5.58
N CYS A 324 6.59 31.47 5.80
CA CYS A 324 6.53 32.79 6.42
C CYS A 324 6.66 32.67 7.96
N ALA A 325 7.49 33.49 8.60
CA ALA A 325 7.62 33.53 10.06
C ALA A 325 6.32 33.94 10.76
N ASP A 326 5.66 34.99 10.28
CA ASP A 326 4.51 35.58 10.99
C ASP A 326 3.23 34.75 10.88
N CYS A 327 2.93 34.20 9.70
CA CYS A 327 1.67 33.49 9.45
C CYS A 327 1.83 31.96 9.29
N GLY A 328 3.06 31.44 9.38
CA GLY A 328 3.38 30.01 9.24
C GLY A 328 3.02 29.38 7.89
N SER A 329 2.56 30.17 6.92
CA SER A 329 2.05 29.68 5.64
C SER A 329 3.17 29.58 4.60
N ASN A 330 3.05 28.63 3.66
CA ASN A 330 4.04 28.46 2.59
C ASN A 330 4.18 29.72 1.74
N MET A 331 5.43 30.07 1.40
CA MET A 331 5.70 31.14 0.45
C MET A 331 5.54 30.64 -0.99
N VAL A 332 5.03 31.52 -1.87
CA VAL A 332 4.79 31.23 -3.28
C VAL A 332 5.90 31.83 -4.12
N LEU A 333 6.49 31.03 -4.99
CA LEU A 333 7.46 31.51 -5.96
C LEU A 333 6.76 32.18 -7.13
N HIS A 334 7.21 33.38 -7.47
CA HIS A 334 6.78 34.14 -8.63
C HIS A 334 7.80 34.05 -9.74
N ARG A 335 7.36 33.55 -10.90
CA ARG A 335 8.13 33.42 -12.14
C ARG A 335 7.25 33.81 -13.32
N ALA A 336 7.83 34.42 -14.34
CA ALA A 336 7.17 34.74 -15.59
C ALA A 336 8.11 34.40 -16.75
N HIS A 337 7.57 33.97 -17.89
CA HIS A 337 8.39 33.64 -19.08
C HIS A 337 9.20 34.85 -19.59
N THR A 338 8.75 36.06 -19.27
CA THR A 338 9.39 37.33 -19.62
C THR A 338 10.41 37.80 -18.59
N MET A 339 10.51 37.14 -17.42
CA MET A 339 11.42 37.52 -16.35
C MET A 339 12.68 36.65 -16.39
N SER A 340 13.85 37.29 -16.26
CA SER A 340 15.11 36.57 -16.00
C SER A 340 15.02 35.79 -14.69
N ALA A 341 15.64 34.62 -14.64
CA ALA A 341 15.71 33.75 -13.45
C ALA A 341 16.27 34.48 -12.22
N SER A 342 17.12 35.50 -12.40
CA SER A 342 17.66 36.34 -11.32
C SER A 342 16.62 37.20 -10.60
N TYR A 343 15.44 37.40 -11.18
CA TYR A 343 14.34 38.18 -10.59
C TYR A 343 13.24 37.31 -9.97
N ASN A 344 13.40 35.98 -9.99
CA ASN A 344 12.49 35.07 -9.32
C ASN A 344 12.50 35.37 -7.82
N HIS A 345 11.31 35.39 -7.21
CA HIS A 345 11.17 35.76 -5.80
C HIS A 345 10.01 35.04 -5.12
N PHE A 346 10.16 34.81 -3.83
CA PHE A 346 9.15 34.25 -2.96
C PHE A 346 8.37 35.36 -2.26
N THR A 347 7.05 35.20 -2.19
CA THR A 347 6.15 36.07 -1.42
C THR A 347 5.27 35.26 -0.49
N CYS A 348 4.86 35.85 0.64
CA CYS A 348 3.89 35.21 1.53
C CYS A 348 2.54 34.99 0.81
N ARG A 349 2.05 33.74 0.83
CA ARG A 349 0.75 33.38 0.24
C ARG A 349 -0.41 34.11 0.89
N THR A 350 -0.40 34.19 2.22
CA THR A 350 -1.48 34.76 3.03
C THR A 350 -1.58 36.26 2.78
N TYR A 351 -0.46 36.98 2.83
CA TYR A 351 -0.41 38.40 2.48
C TYR A 351 -0.93 38.69 1.06
N LYS A 352 -0.56 37.85 0.09
CA LYS A 352 -1.02 38.04 -1.29
C LYS A 352 -2.52 37.82 -1.47
N LYS A 353 -3.10 36.88 -0.72
CA LYS A 353 -4.52 36.53 -0.83
C LYS A 353 -5.39 37.48 -0.01
N ASP A 354 -4.98 37.70 1.25
CA ASP A 354 -5.70 38.40 2.29
C ASP A 354 -4.68 39.33 3.00
N GLY A 355 -4.46 40.53 2.43
CA GLY A 355 -3.36 41.45 2.76
C GLY A 355 -3.35 42.04 4.18
N GLU A 356 -4.41 41.83 4.96
CA GLU A 356 -4.51 42.22 6.37
C GLU A 356 -4.06 41.10 7.33
N ALA A 357 -4.05 39.84 6.86
CA ALA A 357 -3.78 38.67 7.70
C ALA A 357 -2.29 38.35 7.86
N CYS A 358 -1.39 39.06 7.17
CA CYS A 358 0.06 38.89 7.27
C CYS A 358 0.78 40.15 6.75
N THR A 359 2.11 40.20 6.90
CA THR A 359 3.00 41.26 6.41
C THR A 359 3.71 40.86 5.11
N GLY A 360 4.33 41.85 4.45
CA GLY A 360 4.91 41.76 3.12
C GLY A 360 6.25 41.01 3.05
N HIS A 361 6.30 39.75 3.47
CA HIS A 361 7.50 38.92 3.38
C HIS A 361 7.89 38.67 1.93
N TYR A 362 9.14 39.01 1.62
CA TYR A 362 9.71 38.93 0.28
C TYR A 362 11.18 38.50 0.35
N ILE A 363 11.57 37.54 -0.49
CA ILE A 363 12.98 37.17 -0.67
C ILE A 363 13.23 36.72 -2.12
N ARG A 364 14.39 37.06 -2.68
CA ARG A 364 14.77 36.63 -4.05
C ARG A 364 15.33 35.21 -4.03
N GLU A 365 15.08 34.45 -5.10
CA GLU A 365 15.57 33.07 -5.23
C GLU A 365 17.10 33.01 -5.24
N CYS A 366 17.78 33.93 -5.92
CA CYS A 366 19.25 34.00 -5.94
C CYS A 366 19.86 34.30 -4.57
N VAL A 367 19.26 35.20 -3.79
CA VAL A 367 19.73 35.53 -2.44
C VAL A 367 19.51 34.35 -1.50
N LEU A 368 18.36 33.66 -1.64
CA LEU A 368 18.09 32.46 -0.87
C LEU A 368 19.09 31.33 -1.21
N ASP A 369 19.50 31.21 -2.48
CA ASP A 369 20.52 30.25 -2.90
C ASP A 369 21.87 30.48 -2.23
N GLU A 370 22.32 31.73 -2.19
CA GLU A 370 23.59 32.08 -1.54
C GLU A 370 23.55 31.79 -0.03
N ILE A 371 22.49 32.24 0.65
CA ILE A 371 22.31 32.04 2.10
C ILE A 371 22.30 30.54 2.43
N VAL A 372 21.49 29.76 1.72
CA VAL A 372 21.34 28.33 2.01
C VAL A 372 22.62 27.56 1.68
N LEU A 373 23.35 27.94 0.62
CA LEU A 373 24.60 27.28 0.26
C LEU A 373 25.70 27.54 1.30
N GLU A 374 25.82 28.78 1.75
CA GLU A 374 26.80 29.20 2.75
C GLU A 374 26.51 28.55 4.11
N ASP A 375 25.25 28.57 4.54
CA ASP A 375 24.81 27.96 5.79
C ASP A 375 25.04 26.45 5.78
N LEU A 376 24.68 25.78 4.68
CA LEU A 376 24.85 24.33 4.56
C LEU A 376 26.34 23.94 4.56
N ARG A 377 27.21 24.71 3.91
CA ARG A 377 28.68 24.53 3.98
C ARG A 377 29.22 24.75 5.39
N ARG A 378 28.72 25.77 6.11
CA ARG A 378 29.11 26.05 7.50
C ARG A 378 28.72 24.90 8.43
N VAL A 379 27.48 24.43 8.34
CA VAL A 379 26.99 23.35 9.21
C VAL A 379 27.68 22.02 8.88
N THR A 380 27.91 21.71 7.60
CA THR A 380 28.59 20.47 7.19
C THR A 380 30.09 20.47 7.55
N SER A 381 30.78 21.61 7.45
CA SER A 381 32.17 21.74 7.93
C SER A 381 32.27 21.62 9.44
N ALA A 382 31.42 22.33 10.21
CA ALA A 382 31.39 22.23 11.66
C ALA A 382 31.11 20.79 12.15
N ALA A 383 30.17 20.10 11.50
CA ALA A 383 29.87 18.69 11.77
C ALA A 383 31.04 17.73 11.47
N ARG A 384 31.92 18.10 10.52
CA ARG A 384 33.07 17.28 10.09
C ARG A 384 34.32 17.51 10.94
N GLU A 385 34.66 18.77 11.19
CA GLU A 385 35.90 19.15 11.88
C GLU A 385 35.84 18.83 13.38
N HIS A 386 34.67 19.01 14.00
CA HIS A 386 34.47 18.76 15.42
C HIS A 386 33.16 18.01 15.70
N PRO A 387 33.04 16.72 15.32
CA PRO A 387 31.79 15.97 15.46
C PRO A 387 31.31 15.88 16.91
N GLU A 388 32.21 15.72 17.88
CA GLU A 388 31.87 15.64 19.30
C GLU A 388 31.39 16.98 19.87
N LYS A 389 32.08 18.08 19.54
CA LYS A 389 31.67 19.44 19.98
C LYS A 389 30.36 19.87 19.30
N PHE A 390 30.18 19.52 18.03
CA PHE A 390 28.95 19.78 17.30
C PHE A 390 27.78 18.99 17.88
N ALA A 391 27.97 17.69 18.17
CA ALA A 391 26.97 16.88 18.85
C ALA A 391 26.63 17.43 20.25
N ALA A 392 27.63 17.90 21.00
CA ALA A 392 27.43 18.54 22.30
C ALA A 392 26.74 19.91 22.19
N TYR A 393 27.01 20.71 21.16
CA TYR A 393 26.37 21.99 20.89
C TYR A 393 24.89 21.84 20.51
N ILE A 394 24.59 20.91 19.60
CA ILE A 394 23.19 20.58 19.26
C ILE A 394 22.50 19.93 20.48
N GLY A 395 23.21 19.06 21.19
CA GLY A 395 22.75 18.42 22.42
C GLY A 395 22.44 19.42 23.54
N SER A 396 23.23 20.47 23.72
CA SER A 396 22.99 21.45 24.80
C SER A 396 21.80 22.36 24.51
N LYS A 397 21.62 22.81 23.26
CA LYS A 397 20.53 23.72 22.86
C LYS A 397 19.17 23.03 22.70
N GLN A 398 19.11 21.78 22.23
CA GLN A 398 17.83 21.05 22.03
C GLN A 398 17.56 19.97 23.07
N SER A 399 18.58 19.32 23.64
CA SER A 399 18.38 18.04 24.32
C SER A 399 17.97 18.15 25.78
N THR A 400 18.27 19.23 26.53
CA THR A 400 17.94 19.22 27.97
C THR A 400 16.44 19.25 28.26
N GLU A 401 15.68 20.07 27.53
CA GLU A 401 14.21 20.12 27.65
C GLU A 401 13.55 18.89 27.01
N LEU A 402 13.98 18.50 25.81
CA LEU A 402 13.46 17.30 25.13
C LEU A 402 13.79 16.01 25.90
N GLN A 403 14.98 15.86 26.48
CA GLN A 403 15.32 14.70 27.34
C GLN A 403 14.55 14.72 28.65
N ARG A 404 14.30 15.90 29.25
CA ARG A 404 13.42 16.01 30.42
C ARG A 404 12.00 15.59 30.06
N GLU A 405 11.52 15.99 28.89
CA GLU A 405 10.20 15.61 28.39
C GLU A 405 10.11 14.11 28.10
N ILE A 406 11.10 13.53 27.43
CA ILE A 406 11.20 12.08 27.20
C ILE A 406 11.17 11.34 28.54
N ARG A 407 11.98 11.75 29.52
CA ARG A 407 12.00 11.12 30.85
C ARG A 407 10.64 11.28 31.57
N ARG A 408 9.96 12.41 31.40
CA ARG A 408 8.61 12.64 31.95
C ARG A 408 7.60 11.68 31.33
N GLN A 409 7.57 11.58 30.00
CA GLN A 409 6.66 10.70 29.28
C GLN A 409 6.96 9.21 29.55
N GLU A 410 8.23 8.82 29.66
CA GLU A 410 8.62 7.45 30.04
C GLU A 410 8.11 7.09 31.44
N LYS A 411 8.16 8.03 32.38
CA LYS A 411 7.63 7.83 33.73
C LYS A 411 6.10 7.67 33.73
N GLU A 412 5.39 8.47 32.92
CA GLU A 412 3.94 8.33 32.72
C GLU A 412 3.59 6.96 32.11
N LEU A 413 4.32 6.55 31.08
CA LEU A 413 4.12 5.26 30.42
C LEU A 413 4.39 4.08 31.37
N ALA A 414 5.44 4.17 32.18
CA ALA A 414 5.72 3.18 33.22
C ALA A 414 4.58 3.12 34.25
N ALA A 415 4.03 4.26 34.66
CA ALA A 415 2.88 4.32 35.56
C ALA A 415 1.61 3.70 34.94
N MET A 416 1.33 3.98 33.66
CA MET A 416 0.20 3.38 32.93
C MET A 416 0.34 1.86 32.82
N ARG A 417 1.54 1.35 32.48
CA ARG A 417 1.81 -0.10 32.43
C ARG A 417 1.66 -0.75 33.81
N LYS A 418 2.13 -0.09 34.87
CA LYS A 418 1.95 -0.56 36.25
C LYS A 418 0.46 -0.63 36.61
N ARG A 419 -0.30 0.43 36.31
CA ARG A 419 -1.75 0.47 36.58
C ARG A 419 -2.51 -0.62 35.82
N LYS A 420 -2.14 -0.89 34.56
CA LYS A 420 -2.70 -2.00 33.79
C LYS A 420 -2.47 -3.35 34.48
N MET A 421 -1.24 -3.63 34.93
CA MET A 421 -0.94 -4.87 35.67
C MET A 421 -1.73 -4.96 36.98
N GLU A 422 -1.87 -3.86 37.72
CA GLU A 422 -2.70 -3.81 38.92
C GLU A 422 -4.17 -4.15 38.62
N LEU A 423 -4.75 -3.54 37.58
CA LEU A 423 -6.12 -3.86 37.13
C LEU A 423 -6.27 -5.33 36.73
N ASP A 424 -5.29 -5.90 36.02
CA ASP A 424 -5.30 -7.33 35.66
C ASP A 424 -5.32 -8.22 36.91
N THR A 425 -4.57 -7.85 37.95
CA THR A 425 -4.59 -8.60 39.22
C THR A 425 -5.90 -8.44 39.99
N ILE A 426 -6.49 -7.25 39.99
CA ILE A 426 -7.79 -6.97 40.61
C ILE A 426 -8.88 -7.76 39.90
N PHE A 427 -8.86 -7.78 38.57
CA PHE A 427 -9.84 -8.51 37.77
C PHE A 427 -9.78 -10.03 38.01
N LYS A 428 -8.58 -10.60 38.11
CA LYS A 428 -8.40 -12.02 38.48
C LYS A 428 -9.00 -12.33 39.85
N LYS A 429 -8.73 -11.50 40.86
CA LYS A 429 -9.31 -11.67 42.21
C LYS A 429 -10.82 -11.51 42.22
N LEU A 430 -11.36 -10.53 41.49
CA LEU A 430 -12.81 -10.32 41.36
C LEU A 430 -13.50 -11.54 40.73
N TYR A 431 -12.86 -12.16 39.74
CA TYR A 431 -13.35 -13.38 39.11
C TYR A 431 -13.32 -14.56 40.09
N GLU A 432 -12.23 -14.74 40.84
CA GLU A 432 -12.12 -15.75 41.89
C GLU A 432 -13.20 -15.59 42.97
N ASP A 433 -13.44 -14.37 43.46
CA ASP A 433 -14.46 -14.09 44.47
C ASP A 433 -15.89 -14.29 43.94
N SER A 434 -16.13 -14.07 42.63
CA SER A 434 -17.41 -14.40 41.98
C SER A 434 -17.65 -15.90 41.94
N VAL A 435 -16.64 -16.70 41.56
CA VAL A 435 -16.73 -18.17 41.52
C VAL A 435 -16.93 -18.76 42.91
N LEU A 436 -16.34 -18.15 43.93
CA LEU A 436 -16.51 -18.53 45.35
C LEU A 436 -17.85 -18.06 45.95
N GLY A 437 -18.69 -17.36 45.20
CA GLY A 437 -20.01 -16.88 45.66
C GLY A 437 -19.96 -15.78 46.71
N ARG A 438 -18.81 -15.09 46.86
CA ARG A 438 -18.64 -13.99 47.82
C ARG A 438 -19.26 -12.67 47.36
N ILE A 439 -19.50 -12.55 46.05
CA ILE A 439 -20.14 -11.39 45.42
C ILE A 439 -21.29 -11.85 44.53
N THR A 440 -22.33 -11.01 44.42
CA THR A 440 -23.46 -11.31 43.54
C THR A 440 -23.11 -11.04 42.08
N THR A 441 -23.83 -11.69 41.16
CA THR A 441 -23.63 -11.50 39.71
C THR A 441 -23.79 -10.04 39.27
N GLU A 442 -24.73 -9.30 39.88
CA GLU A 442 -24.95 -7.88 39.61
C GLU A 442 -23.77 -7.01 40.07
N GLN A 443 -23.20 -7.29 41.24
CA GLN A 443 -22.03 -6.59 41.76
C GLN A 443 -20.79 -6.87 40.90
N PHE A 444 -20.62 -8.12 40.42
CA PHE A 444 -19.56 -8.48 39.50
C PHE A 444 -19.69 -7.72 38.17
N GLN A 445 -20.88 -7.67 37.57
CA GLN A 445 -21.10 -6.94 36.31
C GLN A 445 -20.80 -5.44 36.44
N MET A 446 -21.22 -4.82 37.53
CA MET A 446 -20.97 -3.39 37.77
C MET A 446 -19.47 -3.09 37.94
N LEU A 447 -18.74 -3.88 38.75
CA LEU A 447 -17.32 -3.67 39.01
C LEU A 447 -16.45 -4.08 37.82
N SER A 448 -16.77 -5.19 37.15
CA SER A 448 -16.05 -5.62 35.95
C SER A 448 -16.20 -4.62 34.81
N GLY A 449 -17.37 -3.96 34.67
CA GLY A 449 -17.60 -2.89 33.70
C GLY A 449 -16.64 -1.71 33.88
N SER A 450 -16.54 -1.16 35.10
CA SER A 450 -15.66 -0.01 35.35
C SER A 450 -14.17 -0.33 35.15
N TYR A 451 -13.73 -1.51 35.58
CA TYR A 451 -12.34 -1.95 35.38
C TYR A 451 -12.02 -2.25 33.92
N THR A 452 -12.94 -2.84 33.16
CA THR A 452 -12.74 -3.09 31.71
C THR A 452 -12.73 -1.80 30.90
N GLU A 453 -13.54 -0.80 31.27
CA GLU A 453 -13.47 0.55 30.69
C GLU A 453 -12.16 1.28 31.02
N GLU A 454 -11.63 1.15 32.24
CA GLU A 454 -10.31 1.69 32.59
C GLU A 454 -9.19 0.96 31.84
N GLN A 455 -9.23 -0.37 31.78
CA GLN A 455 -8.23 -1.20 31.10
C GLN A 455 -8.21 -0.95 29.59
N SER A 456 -9.37 -0.76 28.95
CA SER A 456 -9.46 -0.41 27.53
C SER A 456 -8.92 0.99 27.25
N ARG A 457 -9.22 1.99 28.08
CA ARG A 457 -8.63 3.34 27.97
C ARG A 457 -7.11 3.33 28.10
N ILE A 458 -6.57 2.64 29.10
CA ILE A 458 -5.12 2.53 29.30
C ILE A 458 -4.47 1.76 28.15
N THR A 459 -5.08 0.66 27.70
CA THR A 459 -4.54 -0.15 26.60
C THR A 459 -4.56 0.61 25.27
N ALA A 460 -5.54 1.47 25.03
CA ALA A 460 -5.58 2.35 23.86
C ALA A 460 -4.57 3.51 23.96
N GLY A 461 -4.30 4.02 25.17
CA GLY A 461 -3.36 5.13 25.39
C GLY A 461 -1.88 4.75 25.37
N ILE A 462 -1.52 3.51 25.74
CA ILE A 462 -0.12 3.05 25.74
C ILE A 462 0.53 3.20 24.35
N PRO A 463 -0.05 2.69 23.24
CA PRO A 463 0.55 2.84 21.91
C PRO A 463 0.73 4.29 21.46
N GLN A 464 -0.19 5.18 21.84
CA GLN A 464 -0.09 6.61 21.52
C GLN A 464 1.11 7.24 22.22
N LYS A 465 1.27 6.98 23.53
CA LYS A 465 2.42 7.44 24.31
C LYS A 465 3.74 6.82 23.84
N GLU A 466 3.74 5.55 23.43
CA GLU A 466 4.93 4.91 22.83
C GLU A 466 5.34 5.61 21.54
N SER A 467 4.37 5.96 20.68
CA SER A 467 4.64 6.70 19.46
C SER A 467 5.13 8.12 19.71
N GLU A 468 4.62 8.82 20.73
CA GLU A 468 5.10 10.14 21.13
C GLU A 468 6.56 10.08 21.59
N ILE A 469 6.90 9.15 22.49
CA ILE A 469 8.27 8.93 22.96
C ILE A 469 9.19 8.57 21.78
N GLN A 470 8.73 7.72 20.86
CA GLN A 470 9.50 7.33 19.69
C GLN A 470 9.79 8.53 18.77
N CYS A 471 8.80 9.39 18.53
CA CYS A 471 8.97 10.64 17.77
C CYS A 471 10.01 11.57 18.42
N LEU A 472 9.94 11.73 19.75
CA LEU A 472 10.92 12.54 20.49
C LEU A 472 12.34 11.94 20.42
N ARG A 473 12.47 10.60 20.50
CA ARG A 473 13.76 9.91 20.37
C ARG A 473 14.33 10.00 18.96
N GLU A 474 13.50 9.88 17.94
CA GLU A 474 13.91 10.05 16.54
C GLU A 474 14.54 11.43 16.31
N THR A 475 13.98 12.46 16.94
CA THR A 475 14.53 13.82 16.92
C THR A 475 15.94 13.88 17.51
N VAL A 476 16.21 13.15 18.60
CA VAL A 476 17.54 13.10 19.23
C VAL A 476 18.53 12.27 18.40
N SER A 477 18.12 11.11 17.90
CA SER A 477 18.93 10.24 17.03
C SER A 477 19.23 10.84 15.65
N GLY A 478 18.47 11.87 15.26
CA GLY A 478 18.67 12.62 14.02
C GLY A 478 20.05 13.27 13.94
N THR A 479 20.66 13.57 15.09
CA THR A 479 22.01 14.14 15.19
C THR A 479 23.07 13.20 14.61
N ASP A 480 23.09 11.93 15.01
CA ASP A 480 24.04 10.92 14.51
C ASP A 480 23.83 10.66 13.01
N SER A 481 22.57 10.57 12.58
CA SER A 481 22.24 10.44 11.15
C SER A 481 22.71 11.65 10.33
N PHE A 482 22.63 12.85 10.90
CA PHE A 482 23.11 14.08 10.27
C PHE A 482 24.63 14.07 10.15
N LEU A 483 25.35 13.66 11.19
CA LEU A 483 26.82 13.53 11.17
C LEU A 483 27.28 12.55 10.09
N ASP A 484 26.60 11.41 9.95
CA ASP A 484 26.91 10.44 8.90
C ASP A 484 26.64 10.98 7.49
N LYS A 485 25.58 11.78 7.33
CA LYS A 485 25.28 12.46 6.06
C LYS A 485 26.33 13.53 5.74
N ALA A 486 26.73 14.33 6.72
CA ALA A 486 27.74 15.38 6.55
C ALA A 486 29.10 14.79 6.13
N LYS A 487 29.48 13.60 6.63
CA LYS A 487 30.71 12.91 6.20
C LYS A 487 30.67 12.48 4.72
N ARG A 488 29.50 12.14 4.18
CA ARG A 488 29.35 11.63 2.80
C ARG A 488 29.41 12.73 1.73
N TYR A 489 28.99 13.96 2.04
CA TYR A 489 28.92 15.06 1.09
C TYR A 489 29.99 16.11 1.41
N THR A 490 31.15 15.98 0.75
CA THR A 490 32.38 16.70 1.11
C THR A 490 32.50 18.07 0.43
N ASP A 491 32.00 18.22 -0.81
CA ASP A 491 32.13 19.44 -1.61
C ASP A 491 30.80 19.78 -2.30
N ILE A 492 29.95 20.52 -1.61
CA ILE A 492 28.67 20.97 -2.18
C ILE A 492 28.92 22.24 -2.97
N THR A 493 29.13 22.10 -4.28
CA THR A 493 29.35 23.21 -5.23
C THR A 493 28.05 23.87 -5.66
N GLU A 494 27.00 23.06 -5.86
CA GLU A 494 25.68 23.52 -6.32
C GLU A 494 24.53 22.96 -5.47
N LEU A 495 23.48 23.76 -5.30
CA LEU A 495 22.26 23.38 -4.60
C LEU A 495 21.34 22.56 -5.50
N THR A 496 21.40 21.24 -5.36
CA THR A 496 20.43 20.34 -6.01
C THR A 496 19.16 20.17 -5.15
N PRO A 497 17.99 19.94 -5.77
CA PRO A 497 16.75 19.66 -5.02
C PRO A 497 16.86 18.45 -4.08
N GLU A 498 17.70 17.48 -4.42
CA GLU A 498 17.92 16.27 -3.62
C GLU A 498 18.67 16.60 -2.33
N LEU A 499 19.74 17.41 -2.40
CA LEU A 499 20.50 17.86 -1.24
C LEU A 499 19.64 18.69 -0.29
N LEU A 500 18.85 19.62 -0.83
CA LEU A 500 17.92 20.44 -0.05
C LEU A 500 16.95 19.56 0.75
N ARG A 501 16.37 18.53 0.13
CA ARG A 501 15.42 17.63 0.82
C ARG A 501 16.08 16.63 1.76
N LEU A 502 17.37 16.36 1.57
CA LEU A 502 18.15 15.50 2.43
C LEU A 502 18.50 16.24 3.74
N PHE A 503 18.99 17.47 3.63
CA PHE A 503 19.50 18.23 4.76
C PHE A 503 18.49 19.19 5.39
N ILE A 504 17.58 19.80 4.63
CA ILE A 504 16.69 20.87 5.11
C ILE A 504 15.28 20.34 5.31
N GLU A 505 14.69 20.69 6.45
CA GLU A 505 13.29 20.41 6.79
C GLU A 505 12.39 21.58 6.37
N LYS A 506 12.73 22.79 6.82
CA LYS A 506 12.00 24.03 6.53
C LYS A 506 12.92 25.24 6.56
N ILE A 507 12.58 26.26 5.79
CA ILE A 507 13.24 27.56 5.76
C ILE A 507 12.19 28.59 6.13
N VAL A 508 12.44 29.36 7.19
CA VAL A 508 11.53 30.38 7.70
C VAL A 508 12.11 31.75 7.37
N VAL A 509 11.32 32.57 6.68
CA VAL A 509 11.73 33.90 6.24
C VAL A 509 10.97 34.93 7.08
N HIS A 510 11.70 35.87 7.68
CA HIS A 510 11.14 36.96 8.48
C HIS A 510 10.93 38.24 7.63
N GLU A 511 10.12 39.15 8.15
CA GLU A 511 9.94 40.48 7.58
C GLU A 511 11.26 41.27 7.70
N LYS A 512 11.51 42.17 6.74
CA LYS A 512 12.66 43.09 6.83
C LYS A 512 12.42 44.09 7.95
N GLU A 513 13.47 44.43 8.71
CA GLU A 513 13.40 45.43 9.78
C GLU A 513 12.89 46.80 9.28
N VAL A 514 13.22 47.16 8.03
CA VAL A 514 12.71 48.36 7.38
C VAL A 514 12.01 48.00 6.07
N LYS A 515 10.71 48.32 5.99
CA LYS A 515 9.88 48.14 4.78
C LYS A 515 10.49 48.89 3.59
N TRP A 516 10.59 48.23 2.45
CA TRP A 516 11.08 48.77 1.16
C TRP A 516 12.56 49.18 1.11
N SER A 517 13.34 48.99 2.17
CA SER A 517 14.77 49.28 2.15
C SER A 517 15.55 48.23 1.34
N LYS A 518 16.49 48.72 0.51
CA LYS A 518 17.44 47.87 -0.23
C LYS A 518 18.55 47.30 0.66
N HIS A 519 18.81 47.92 1.81
CA HIS A 519 19.95 47.61 2.69
C HIS A 519 19.55 47.11 4.07
N ALA A 520 18.25 47.00 4.37
CA ALA A 520 17.82 46.49 5.66
C ALA A 520 18.16 45.00 5.79
N PRO A 521 18.69 44.56 6.94
CA PRO A 521 18.91 43.16 7.22
C PRO A 521 17.58 42.41 7.23
N GLN A 522 17.63 41.14 6.84
CA GLN A 522 16.49 40.24 6.83
C GLN A 522 16.93 38.91 7.43
N THR A 523 16.20 38.44 8.43
CA THR A 523 16.49 37.18 9.10
C THR A 523 15.89 36.01 8.33
N VAL A 524 16.70 34.98 8.11
CA VAL A 524 16.28 33.70 7.52
C VAL A 524 16.74 32.59 8.45
N GLU A 525 15.79 31.80 8.95
CA GLU A 525 16.07 30.65 9.79
C GLU A 525 16.02 29.37 8.95
N ILE A 526 17.07 28.55 9.01
CA ILE A 526 17.14 27.28 8.29
C ILE A 526 17.08 26.14 9.31
N TYR A 527 16.06 25.30 9.18
CA TYR A 527 15.87 24.12 10.02
C TYR A 527 16.33 22.89 9.26
N TYR A 528 17.29 22.17 9.84
CA TYR A 528 17.87 20.97 9.27
C TYR A 528 17.17 19.70 9.77
N ASN A 529 17.03 18.72 8.88
CA ASN A 529 16.49 17.40 9.19
C ASN A 529 17.34 16.72 10.28
N GLY A 530 16.77 16.53 11.46
CA GLY A 530 17.38 15.78 12.56
C GLY A 530 18.20 16.60 13.56
N ILE A 531 18.48 17.88 13.29
CA ILE A 531 19.20 18.78 14.22
C ILE A 531 18.50 20.14 14.41
N GLY A 532 17.40 20.41 13.70
CA GLY A 532 16.61 21.65 13.82
C GLY A 532 17.39 22.90 13.42
N TYR A 533 17.08 24.04 14.05
CA TYR A 533 17.72 25.32 13.73
C TYR A 533 19.13 25.40 14.33
N VAL A 534 20.11 25.73 13.48
CA VAL A 534 21.49 26.01 13.88
C VAL A 534 21.71 27.51 13.70
N GLY A 535 22.03 28.22 14.78
CA GLY A 535 22.20 29.67 14.77
C GLY A 535 23.21 30.14 13.72
N SER A 536 23.00 31.36 13.21
CA SER A 536 23.82 32.01 12.18
C SER A 536 25.05 32.76 12.72
N GLY A 537 25.25 32.83 14.03
CA GLY A 537 26.38 33.54 14.64
C GLY A 537 27.70 32.77 14.54
N GLN A 538 28.71 33.36 13.89
CA GLN A 538 30.11 32.90 13.97
C GLN A 538 30.60 32.81 15.43
N GLN A 539 30.12 33.73 16.29
CA GLN A 539 30.47 33.78 17.71
C GLN A 539 29.95 32.59 18.53
N ASP A 540 28.81 31.99 18.20
CA ASP A 540 28.25 30.89 19.02
C ASP A 540 29.05 29.58 18.88
N VAL A 541 29.75 29.39 17.76
CA VAL A 541 30.57 28.20 17.51
C VAL A 541 32.01 28.48 17.92
N GLU A 542 32.54 29.68 17.68
CA GLU A 542 33.87 30.09 18.16
C GLU A 542 33.93 30.28 19.70
N GLU A 543 32.93 30.87 20.36
CA GLU A 543 32.88 30.93 21.83
C GLU A 543 32.71 29.54 22.45
N ALA A 544 32.03 28.61 21.77
CA ALA A 544 31.96 27.21 22.19
C ALA A 544 33.28 26.45 21.92
N LEU A 545 34.11 26.91 20.97
CA LEU A 545 35.45 26.40 20.70
C LEU A 545 36.49 26.93 21.71
N GLU A 546 36.26 28.10 22.31
CA GLU A 546 37.16 28.79 23.25
C GLU A 546 36.86 28.56 24.75
N ALA A 547 35.77 27.88 25.12
CA ALA A 547 35.49 27.58 26.53
C ALA A 547 36.65 26.76 27.16
N PRO A 548 37.40 27.32 28.14
CA PRO A 548 38.57 26.65 28.70
C PRO A 548 38.15 25.41 29.50
N GLU A 549 38.95 24.34 29.36
CA GLU A 549 38.86 23.12 30.15
C GLU A 549 38.69 23.45 31.63
N SER A 550 37.61 22.95 32.24
CA SER A 550 37.41 23.01 33.68
C SER A 550 38.62 22.39 34.38
N LEU A 551 39.39 23.24 35.06
CA LEU A 551 40.53 22.90 35.91
C LEU A 551 40.33 21.56 36.62
N GLN A 552 41.18 20.60 36.28
CA GLN A 552 41.42 19.42 37.09
C GLN A 552 41.89 19.88 38.48
N THR A 553 41.02 19.77 39.48
CA THR A 553 41.43 19.88 40.87
C THR A 553 42.28 18.66 41.19
N GLN A 554 43.60 18.89 41.29
CA GLN A 554 44.58 17.92 41.72
C GLN A 554 44.36 17.51 43.19
N ASP A 555 44.64 16.23 43.43
CA ASP A 555 44.70 15.54 44.70
C ASP A 555 45.47 16.31 45.79
N THR A 556 44.93 16.26 47.02
CA THR A 556 45.77 16.34 48.22
C THR A 556 45.50 15.13 49.11
N GLU A 557 46.56 14.33 49.26
CA GLU A 557 46.65 13.19 50.14
C GLU A 557 46.55 13.59 51.63
N LYS A 558 45.80 12.78 52.37
CA LYS A 558 45.87 12.35 53.79
C LYS A 558 47.01 12.91 54.70
N PRO A 559 46.76 12.98 56.03
CA PRO A 559 47.09 11.81 56.86
C PRO A 559 45.99 11.37 57.84
N ARG A 560 45.90 10.04 58.00
CA ARG A 560 45.41 9.37 59.23
C ARG A 560 46.29 9.80 60.41
N GLN A 561 45.69 10.12 61.55
CA GLN A 561 46.05 9.51 62.85
C GLN A 561 45.09 9.92 63.99
N ALA A 562 44.68 8.88 64.74
CA ALA A 562 44.37 8.83 66.17
C ALA A 562 43.30 9.78 66.77
N SER A 563 42.12 9.23 67.08
CA SER A 563 41.79 8.66 68.40
C SER A 563 40.49 7.87 68.34
#